data_AF-D7E928-F1
#
_entry.id   AF-D7E928-F1
#
_cell.length_a   1.000
_cell.length_b   1.000
_cell.length_c   1.000
_cell.angle_alpha   90.00
_cell.angle_beta   90.00
_cell.angle_gamma   90.00
#
_symmetry.space_group_name_H-M   'P 1'
#
loop_
_entity.id
_entity.type
_entity.pdbx_description
1 polymer ?
#
loop_
_entity_poly.entity_id
_entity_poly.type
_entity_poly.pdbx_seq_one_letter_code
_entity_poly.pdbx_strand_id
1 'polypeptide(L)'
;MEIDIRTFALLHLIVQFLIILTVIMGVYLFKKGKIRNHCKIMPAALVVQILTVVFIMTPSMSRYVEGIIPNLLFNIELWVHHIVGLVVILLGGYIYLGFRKKIKFVVNRTKLMKSTFWMWILTFLIGLHLYLMLWLGTWPL
;
A
#
# COMPACT_ATOMS: atom_id res chain seq x y z
N MET A 1 4.96 -26.50 -9.27
CA MET A 1 6.04 -25.69 -8.68
C MET A 1 5.41 -24.84 -7.59
N GLU A 2 5.51 -25.27 -6.33
CA GLU A 2 5.00 -24.49 -5.20
C GLU A 2 5.89 -23.26 -5.04
N ILE A 3 5.37 -22.09 -5.41
CA ILE A 3 6.08 -20.82 -5.19
C ILE A 3 6.11 -20.55 -3.68
N ASP A 4 7.30 -20.40 -3.09
CA ASP A 4 7.47 -20.13 -1.66
C ASP A 4 6.77 -18.83 -1.22
N ILE A 5 6.22 -18.79 -0.01
CA ILE A 5 5.55 -17.62 0.58
C ILE A 5 6.48 -16.40 0.60
N ARG A 6 7.79 -16.61 0.79
CA ARG A 6 8.81 -15.57 0.76
C ARG A 6 8.95 -14.95 -0.63
N THR A 7 8.81 -15.74 -1.69
CA THR A 7 8.85 -15.25 -3.06
C THR A 7 7.66 -14.33 -3.36
N PHE A 8 6.45 -14.69 -2.92
CA PHE A 8 5.28 -13.81 -3.05
C PHE A 8 5.43 -12.54 -2.24
N ALA A 9 5.93 -12.65 -1.00
CA ALA A 9 6.15 -11.50 -0.15
C ALA A 9 7.20 -10.54 -0.74
N LEU A 10 8.26 -11.06 -1.37
CA LEU A 10 9.27 -10.26 -2.05
C LEU A 10 8.71 -9.56 -3.29
N LEU A 11 7.95 -10.28 -4.13
CA LEU A 11 7.27 -9.68 -5.29
C LEU A 11 6.34 -8.56 -4.85
N HIS A 12 5.58 -8.78 -3.78
CA HIS A 12 4.72 -7.77 -3.20
C HIS A 12 5.53 -6.53 -2.76
N LEU A 13 6.64 -6.73 -2.04
CA LEU A 13 7.49 -5.65 -1.58
C LEU A 13 8.10 -4.83 -2.73
N ILE A 14 8.54 -5.49 -3.81
CA ILE A 14 9.04 -4.82 -5.02
C ILE A 14 7.97 -3.93 -5.62
N VAL A 15 6.75 -4.45 -5.80
CA VAL A 15 5.64 -3.67 -6.37
C VAL A 15 5.27 -2.50 -5.46
N GLN A 16 5.19 -2.71 -4.15
CA GLN A 16 4.92 -1.63 -3.19
C GLN A 16 6.02 -0.56 -3.21
N PHE A 17 7.29 -0.95 -3.31
CA PHE A 17 8.39 -0.01 -3.44
C PHE A 17 8.27 0.86 -4.71
N LEU A 18 7.94 0.25 -5.86
CA LEU A 18 7.69 0.99 -7.10
C LEU A 18 6.48 1.93 -7.00
N ILE A 19 5.42 1.53 -6.29
CA ILE A 19 4.28 2.39 -6.00
C ILE A 19 4.75 3.60 -5.18
N ILE A 20 5.50 3.41 -4.09
CA ILE A 20 6.02 4.51 -3.27
C ILE A 20 6.89 5.48 -4.09
N LEU A 21 7.76 4.97 -4.96
CA LEU A 21 8.52 5.83 -5.88
C LEU A 21 7.61 6.65 -6.81
N THR A 22 6.57 6.04 -7.35
CA THR A 22 5.57 6.72 -8.21
C THR A 22 4.85 7.83 -7.44
N VAL A 23 4.58 7.61 -6.16
CA VAL A 23 3.90 8.55 -5.27
C VAL A 23 4.78 9.74 -4.92
N ILE A 24 6.05 9.48 -4.59
CA ILE A 24 7.07 10.51 -4.40
C ILE A 24 7.22 11.35 -5.68
N MET A 25 7.25 10.70 -6.85
CA MET A 25 7.26 11.37 -8.14
C MET A 25 6.01 12.23 -8.35
N GLY A 26 4.83 11.76 -7.92
CA GLY A 26 3.59 12.52 -7.91
C GLY A 26 3.67 13.81 -7.10
N VAL A 27 4.31 13.76 -5.92
CA VAL A 27 4.57 14.94 -5.10
C VAL A 27 5.53 15.90 -5.81
N TYR A 28 6.60 15.37 -6.41
CA TYR A 28 7.57 16.16 -7.17
C TYR A 28 6.90 16.90 -8.35
N LEU A 29 6.08 16.21 -9.15
CA LEU A 29 5.36 16.80 -10.27
C LEU A 29 4.39 17.89 -9.83
N PHE A 30 3.69 17.68 -8.71
CA PHE A 30 2.81 18.69 -8.14
C PHE A 30 3.59 19.96 -7.74
N LYS A 31 4.72 19.80 -7.03
CA LYS A 31 5.59 20.93 -6.64
C LYS A 31 6.15 21.69 -7.85
N LYS A 32 6.40 21.00 -8.96
CA LYS A 32 6.84 21.61 -10.24
C LYS A 32 5.69 22.23 -11.06
N GLY A 33 4.47 22.27 -10.54
CA GLY A 33 3.30 22.79 -11.26
C GLY A 33 2.79 21.90 -12.39
N LYS A 34 3.34 20.70 -12.58
CA LYS A 34 2.95 19.73 -13.62
C LYS A 34 1.71 18.94 -13.21
N ILE A 35 0.62 19.63 -12.87
CA ILE A 35 -0.62 19.05 -12.31
C ILE A 35 -1.23 18.00 -13.25
N ARG A 36 -1.20 18.23 -14.57
CA ARG A 36 -1.73 17.25 -15.55
C ARG A 36 -1.02 15.90 -15.44
N ASN A 37 0.29 15.89 -15.21
CA ASN A 37 1.05 14.64 -15.09
C ASN A 37 0.80 13.98 -13.72
N HIS A 38 0.73 14.77 -12.65
CA HIS A 38 0.30 14.28 -11.34
C HIS A 38 -1.06 13.56 -11.42
N CYS A 39 -2.07 14.20 -12.01
CA CYS A 39 -3.41 13.61 -12.16
C CYS A 39 -3.47 12.39 -13.10
N LYS A 40 -2.42 12.13 -13.89
CA LYS A 40 -2.31 10.91 -14.72
C LYS A 40 -1.66 9.76 -13.96
N ILE A 41 -0.58 10.02 -13.23
CA ILE A 41 0.20 8.96 -12.58
C ILE A 41 -0.41 8.50 -11.25
N MET A 42 -1.05 9.40 -10.49
CA MET A 42 -1.63 9.03 -9.18
C MET A 42 -2.76 7.99 -9.29
N PRO A 43 -3.69 8.09 -10.26
CA PRO A 43 -4.70 7.05 -10.45
C PRO A 43 -4.10 5.73 -10.93
N ALA A 44 -3.05 5.77 -11.76
CA ALA A 44 -2.36 4.55 -12.18
C ALA A 44 -1.73 3.83 -10.97
N ALA A 45 -1.06 4.57 -10.08
CA ALA A 45 -0.53 4.01 -8.84
C ALA A 45 -1.63 3.40 -7.95
N LEU A 46 -2.80 4.04 -7.85
CA LEU A 46 -3.94 3.50 -7.11
C LEU A 46 -4.49 2.22 -7.73
N VAL A 47 -4.61 2.16 -9.06
CA VAL A 47 -5.06 0.94 -9.77
C VAL A 47 -4.06 -0.19 -9.55
N VAL A 48 -2.76 0.07 -9.69
CA VAL A 48 -1.72 -0.93 -9.43
C VAL A 48 -1.77 -1.41 -7.98
N GLN A 49 -2.00 -0.52 -7.00
CA GLN A 49 -2.20 -0.90 -5.60
C GLN A 49 -3.36 -1.88 -5.44
N ILE A 50 -4.52 -1.58 -6.02
CA ILE A 50 -5.72 -2.42 -5.93
C ILE A 50 -5.46 -3.80 -6.55
N LEU A 51 -4.86 -3.83 -7.76
CA LEU A 51 -4.51 -5.08 -8.43
C LEU A 51 -3.51 -5.90 -7.60
N THR A 52 -2.54 -5.24 -6.99
CA THR A 52 -1.54 -5.88 -6.12
C THR A 52 -2.19 -6.53 -4.90
N VAL A 53 -3.15 -5.84 -4.26
CA VAL A 53 -3.91 -6.41 -3.14
C VAL A 53 -4.68 -7.67 -3.59
N VAL A 54 -5.43 -7.58 -4.68
CA VAL A 54 -6.29 -8.68 -5.15
C VAL A 54 -5.49 -9.89 -5.64
N PHE A 55 -4.44 -9.66 -6.44
CA PHE A 55 -3.75 -10.75 -7.15
C PHE A 55 -2.47 -11.24 -6.47
N ILE A 56 -1.86 -10.45 -5.57
CA ILE A 56 -0.59 -10.81 -4.94
C ILE A 56 -0.76 -10.99 -3.42
N MET A 57 -1.42 -10.05 -2.74
CA MET A 57 -1.58 -10.15 -1.28
C MET A 57 -2.57 -11.26 -0.88
N THR A 58 -3.73 -11.36 -1.53
CA THR A 58 -4.73 -12.38 -1.17
C THR A 58 -4.19 -13.82 -1.25
N PRO A 59 -3.50 -14.25 -2.33
CA PRO A 59 -2.91 -15.58 -2.39
C PRO A 59 -1.78 -15.80 -1.37
N SER A 60 -1.03 -14.75 -1.01
CA SER A 60 0.03 -14.85 -0.01
C SER A 60 -0.53 -15.10 1.41
N MET A 61 -1.69 -14.50 1.71
CA MET A 61 -2.37 -14.65 2.99
C MET A 61 -2.99 -16.04 3.17
N SER A 62 -3.59 -16.60 2.12
CA SER A 62 -4.17 -17.95 2.23
C SER A 62 -3.10 -18.98 2.59
N ARG A 63 -1.91 -18.86 2.00
CA ARG A 63 -0.76 -19.72 2.31
C ARG A 63 -0.15 -19.46 3.69
N TYR A 64 -0.20 -18.21 4.17
CA TYR A 64 0.25 -17.88 5.53
C TYR A 64 -0.58 -18.61 6.58
N VAL A 65 -1.91 -18.60 6.42
CA VAL A 65 -2.87 -19.24 7.35
C VAL A 65 -2.70 -20.76 7.38
N GLU A 66 -2.33 -21.37 6.25
CA GLU A 66 -2.14 -22.82 6.14
C GLU A 66 -0.80 -23.33 6.69
N GLY A 67 0.23 -22.48 6.79
CA GLY A 67 1.62 -22.93 6.93
C GLY A 67 2.40 -22.51 8.19
N ILE A 68 1.91 -21.57 9.01
CA ILE A 68 2.72 -20.98 10.11
C ILE A 68 1.96 -20.98 11.45
N ILE A 69 2.66 -21.31 12.54
CA ILE A 69 2.14 -21.18 13.92
C ILE A 69 1.85 -19.70 14.20
N PRO A 70 0.61 -19.32 14.54
CA PRO A 70 0.22 -17.92 14.66
C PRO A 70 0.95 -17.24 15.84
N ASN A 71 1.75 -16.21 15.53
CA ASN A 71 2.28 -15.28 16.54
C ASN A 71 1.32 -14.10 16.68
N LEU A 72 0.85 -13.84 17.91
CA LEU A 72 -0.12 -12.79 18.22
C LEU A 72 0.34 -11.39 17.75
N LEU A 73 1.59 -11.03 18.01
CA LEU A 73 2.12 -9.70 17.65
C LEU A 73 2.21 -9.52 16.14
N PHE A 74 2.71 -10.54 15.44
CA PHE A 74 2.76 -10.54 13.98
C PHE A 74 1.36 -10.40 13.38
N ASN A 75 0.39 -11.14 13.91
CA ASN A 75 -1.00 -11.08 13.45
C ASN A 75 -1.61 -9.69 13.66
N ILE A 76 -1.41 -9.09 14.85
CA ILE A 76 -1.90 -7.72 15.12
C ILE A 76 -1.29 -6.73 14.13
N GLU A 77 0.02 -6.78 13.94
CA GLU A 77 0.71 -5.87 13.02
C GLU A 77 0.24 -6.06 11.57
N LEU A 78 0.02 -7.31 11.16
CA LEU A 78 -0.52 -7.65 9.86
C LEU A 78 -1.94 -7.09 9.65
N TRP A 79 -2.82 -7.22 10.65
CA TRP A 79 -4.15 -6.62 10.61
C TRP A 79 -4.10 -5.10 10.52
N VAL A 80 -3.22 -4.47 11.31
CA VAL A 80 -2.99 -3.01 11.26
C VAL A 80 -2.53 -2.60 9.86
N HIS A 81 -1.56 -3.31 9.27
CA HIS A 81 -1.09 -3.06 7.90
C HIS A 81 -2.23 -3.07 6.89
N HIS A 82 -3.08 -4.11 6.93
CA HIS A 82 -4.21 -4.23 6.00
C HIS A 82 -5.27 -3.15 6.18
N ILE A 83 -5.63 -2.82 7.43
CA ILE A 83 -6.60 -1.76 7.72
C ILE A 83 -6.08 -0.41 7.23
N VAL A 84 -4.83 -0.06 7.55
CA VAL A 84 -4.24 1.20 7.11
C VAL A 84 -4.13 1.23 5.57
N GLY A 85 -3.72 0.13 4.95
CA GLY A 85 -3.67 0.02 3.48
C GLY A 85 -5.03 0.17 2.80
N LEU A 86 -6.09 -0.40 3.38
CA LEU A 86 -7.46 -0.23 2.89
C LEU A 86 -7.91 1.24 3.01
N VAL A 87 -7.64 1.88 4.14
CA VAL A 87 -7.93 3.31 4.34
C VAL A 87 -7.21 4.16 3.27
N VAL A 88 -5.95 3.86 2.95
CA VAL A 88 -5.22 4.55 1.88
C VAL A 88 -5.91 4.39 0.51
N ILE A 89 -6.37 3.17 0.16
CA ILE A 89 -7.09 2.93 -1.09
C ILE A 89 -8.38 3.76 -1.15
N LEU A 90 -9.17 3.76 -0.06
CA LEU A 90 -10.42 4.51 0.02
C LEU A 90 -10.19 6.02 -0.11
N LEU A 91 -9.16 6.55 0.57
CA LEU A 91 -8.81 7.96 0.49
C LEU A 91 -8.27 8.35 -0.89
N GLY A 92 -7.43 7.52 -1.50
CA GLY A 92 -6.96 7.69 -2.87
C GLY A 92 -8.11 7.73 -3.87
N GLY A 93 -9.07 6.81 -3.73
CA GLY A 93 -10.30 6.77 -4.53
C GLY A 93 -11.17 8.01 -4.33
N TYR A 94 -11.37 8.44 -3.09
CA TYR A 94 -12.10 9.67 -2.77
C TYR A 94 -11.44 10.90 -3.40
N ILE A 95 -10.11 11.03 -3.28
CA ILE A 95 -9.35 12.11 -3.93
C ILE A 95 -9.55 12.07 -5.44
N TYR A 96 -9.40 10.90 -6.07
CA TYR A 96 -9.59 10.73 -7.51
C TYR A 96 -10.98 11.16 -7.98
N LEU A 97 -12.04 10.69 -7.32
CA LEU A 97 -13.42 11.04 -7.66
C LEU A 97 -13.70 12.53 -7.46
N GLY A 98 -13.13 13.13 -6.41
CA GLY A 98 -13.23 14.57 -6.16
C GLY A 98 -12.59 15.40 -7.28
N PHE A 99 -11.42 15.01 -7.77
CA PHE A 99 -10.78 15.67 -8.93
C PHE A 99 -11.52 15.44 -10.25
N ARG A 100 -12.22 14.31 -10.39
CA ARG A 100 -13.12 14.04 -11.53
C ARG A 100 -14.48 14.75 -11.41
N LYS A 101 -14.67 15.57 -10.36
CA LYS A 101 -15.92 16.29 -10.05
C LYS A 101 -17.14 15.37 -9.91
N LYS A 102 -16.92 14.10 -9.56
CA LYS A 102 -18.00 13.12 -9.28
C LYS A 102 -18.54 13.26 -7.86
N ILE A 103 -17.71 13.75 -6.96
CA ILE A 103 -18.07 14.06 -5.56
C ILE A 103 -17.47 15.41 -5.15
N LYS A 104 -18.04 16.06 -4.13
CA LYS A 104 -17.50 17.30 -3.55
C LYS A 104 -16.51 16.97 -2.43
N PHE A 105 -15.43 17.73 -2.36
CA PHE A 105 -14.51 17.66 -1.22
C PHE A 105 -15.17 18.27 0.01
N VAL A 106 -15.33 17.47 1.06
CA VAL A 106 -15.85 17.92 2.37
C VAL A 106 -14.72 18.46 3.25
N VAL A 107 -13.48 18.06 2.96
CA VAL A 107 -12.27 18.44 3.69
C VAL A 107 -11.27 19.16 2.79
N ASN A 108 -10.29 19.84 3.40
CA ASN A 108 -9.23 20.52 2.66
C ASN A 108 -8.42 19.51 1.82
N ARG A 109 -8.49 19.68 0.48
CA ARG A 109 -7.82 18.84 -0.52
C ARG A 109 -6.34 18.59 -0.24
N THR A 110 -5.60 19.65 0.10
CA THR A 110 -4.16 19.58 0.33
C THR A 110 -3.83 18.83 1.60
N LYS A 111 -4.60 19.03 2.68
CA LYS A 111 -4.43 18.26 3.92
C LYS A 111 -4.71 16.78 3.67
N LEU A 112 -5.78 16.47 2.94
CA LEU A 112 -6.16 15.10 2.62
C LEU A 112 -5.09 14.38 1.77
N MET A 113 -4.56 15.03 0.73
CA MET A 113 -3.48 14.48 -0.09
C MET A 113 -2.20 14.24 0.72
N LYS A 114 -1.81 15.18 1.59
CA LYS A 114 -0.64 15.02 2.48
C LYS A 114 -0.84 13.88 3.47
N SER A 115 -2.02 13.77 4.08
CA SER A 115 -2.35 12.69 5.01
C SER A 115 -2.30 11.33 4.30
N THR A 116 -2.90 11.22 3.11
CA THR A 116 -2.88 10.00 2.29
C THR A 116 -1.46 9.59 1.92
N PHE A 117 -0.61 10.56 1.54
CA PHE A 117 0.82 10.32 1.30
C PHE A 117 1.52 9.69 2.51
N TRP A 118 1.37 10.30 3.70
CA TRP A 118 2.01 9.79 4.91
C TRP A 118 1.49 8.42 5.32
N MET A 119 0.19 8.16 5.17
CA MET A 119 -0.38 6.83 5.41
C MET A 119 0.17 5.78 4.43
N TRP A 120 0.45 6.17 3.18
CA TRP A 120 1.08 5.25 2.22
C TRP A 120 2.50 4.89 2.64
N ILE A 121 3.31 5.87 3.08
CA ILE A 121 4.65 5.64 3.63
C ILE A 121 4.57 4.75 4.87
N LEU A 122 3.67 5.05 5.81
CA LEU A 122 3.50 4.26 7.03
C LEU A 122 3.12 2.80 6.71
N THR A 123 2.15 2.61 5.82
CA THR A 123 1.73 1.27 5.38
C THR A 123 2.89 0.49 4.77
N PHE A 124 3.70 1.15 3.92
CA PHE A 124 4.88 0.54 3.33
C PHE A 124 5.92 0.13 4.38
N LEU A 125 6.19 0.98 5.38
CA LEU A 125 7.14 0.66 6.45
C LEU A 125 6.69 -0.54 7.29
N ILE A 126 5.40 -0.63 7.62
CA ILE A 126 4.84 -1.80 8.31
C ILE A 126 4.97 -3.04 7.42
N GLY A 127 4.65 -2.94 6.12
CA GLY A 127 4.79 -4.06 5.19
C GLY A 127 6.24 -4.54 5.01
N LEU A 128 7.19 -3.61 5.00
CA LEU A 128 8.63 -3.91 4.98
C LEU A 128 9.05 -4.63 6.27
N HIS A 129 8.58 -4.16 7.43
CA HIS A 129 8.86 -4.80 8.70
C HIS A 129 8.31 -6.23 8.75
N LEU A 130 7.05 -6.45 8.34
CA LEU A 130 6.44 -7.78 8.22
C LEU A 130 7.25 -8.71 7.29
N TYR A 131 7.72 -8.20 6.15
CA TYR A 131 8.59 -8.96 5.23
C TYR A 131 9.91 -9.37 5.91
N LEU A 132 10.58 -8.42 6.56
CA LEU A 132 11.83 -8.68 7.27
C LEU A 132 11.65 -9.74 8.36
N MET A 133 10.52 -9.70 9.07
CA MET A 133 10.17 -10.69 10.08
C MET A 133 9.97 -12.09 9.48
N LEU A 134 9.24 -12.20 8.36
CA LEU A 134 9.07 -13.46 7.63
C LEU A 134 10.40 -14.02 7.08
N TRP A 135 11.30 -13.14 6.65
CA TRP A 135 12.59 -13.50 6.05
C TRP A 135 13.62 -13.93 7.08
N LEU A 136 13.78 -13.15 8.16
CA LEU A 136 14.76 -13.39 9.21
C LEU A 136 14.29 -14.45 10.21
N GLY A 137 12.99 -14.75 10.27
CA GLY A 137 12.41 -15.69 11.24
C GLY A 137 12.49 -15.19 12.68
N THR A 138 12.70 -13.89 12.87
CA THR A 138 13.00 -13.28 14.18
C THR A 138 11.75 -12.77 14.87
N TRP A 139 11.04 -13.63 15.59
CA TRP A 139 10.37 -13.23 16.84
C TRP A 139 10.80 -14.20 17.96
N PRO A 140 11.01 -13.72 19.20
CA PRO A 140 11.25 -14.58 20.33
C PRO A 140 10.00 -15.43 20.58
N LEU A 141 10.23 -16.70 20.87
CA LEU A 141 9.24 -17.61 21.45
C LEU A 141 8.68 -17.03 22.76
#